data_AF-A0A7X1HQH9-F1
#
_entry.id   AF-A0A7X1HQH9-F1
#
_cell.length_a   1.000
_cell.length_b   1.000
_cell.length_c   1.000
_cell.angle_alpha   90.00
_cell.angle_beta   90.00
_cell.angle_gamma   90.00
#
_symmetry.space_group_name_H-M   'P 1'
#
loop_
_entity.id
_entity.type
_entity.pdbx_description
1 polymer ?
#
loop_
_entity_poly.entity_id
_entity_poly.type
_entity_poly.pdbx_seq_one_letter_code
_entity_poly.pdbx_strand_id
1 'polypeptide(L)'
;MIKKEKVIVSIVSVLIIIIGFMLLFNRKKIENILKNNKSISKIYENSEKKKNEKIFDIKLKDGKLKRILESLSPDKMEMAVSILKDGKLVDFINNPDIASYSENTDYNKAVENAKVIKGLKELALLSPELGKYFKEDLIKSNFDNNIKTIENRPEVIKIKDRITKLLPIKNSKDTFDQLSEENLIEISEILSKSPITVEFVEKKDMKKYDLEEIVEISKTLYKIGNVNPSLAIEIEEMLKGFDIRKAALYGDLYVQDEKYEKELKKEYEEKNYTFEDPFIRYNPYGRTPLAYGMKYEPSSDTELLKVTIMGIGGMPNFSYEKKYVSGDILPIVGLYPKVENIVLIEQLNPNDKKVIKSKKLKLKTIPIDDKLPAIYIEKRVPGSIQPGFNLASYNLKDEGLPFAFDSMGNIRYILKTGKEMRKVKIEKEDSGVWEVKNDEDKFQLDILGKILGRIGRDDEDAASKNKKTKYLIRNNNILTVVSYRDEAYPTALFSEYGLDSKDEIFKAIIFYDKNGADENIIEDGERVVLYEGDSEN
;
A
#
# COMPACT_ATOMS: atom_id res chain seq x y z
N MET A 1 -13.14 -56.02 85.99
CA MET A 1 -12.64 -55.61 84.65
C MET A 1 -13.67 -54.82 83.83
N ILE A 2 -14.97 -55.14 83.87
CA ILE A 2 -16.02 -54.58 82.98
C ILE A 2 -16.24 -53.04 83.06
N LYS A 3 -15.97 -52.39 84.20
CA LYS A 3 -16.15 -50.93 84.36
C LYS A 3 -15.07 -50.09 83.67
N LYS A 4 -13.82 -50.59 83.54
CA LYS A 4 -12.73 -49.83 82.89
C LYS A 4 -12.88 -49.81 81.36
N GLU A 5 -13.33 -50.91 80.76
CA GLU A 5 -13.56 -50.99 79.32
C GLU A 5 -14.70 -50.08 78.85
N LYS A 6 -15.83 -50.02 79.59
CA LYS A 6 -16.92 -49.09 79.24
C LYS A 6 -16.49 -47.62 79.30
N VAL A 7 -15.68 -47.25 80.29
CA VAL A 7 -15.15 -45.88 80.41
C VAL A 7 -14.20 -45.55 79.26
N ILE A 8 -13.32 -46.47 78.88
CA ILE A 8 -12.40 -46.28 77.75
C ILE A 8 -13.19 -46.17 76.43
N VAL A 9 -14.18 -47.03 76.20
CA VAL A 9 -15.03 -46.98 74.99
C VAL A 9 -15.84 -45.68 74.92
N SER A 10 -16.39 -45.20 76.04
CA SER A 10 -17.08 -43.91 76.12
C SER A 10 -16.15 -42.72 75.88
N ILE A 11 -14.92 -42.75 76.41
CA ILE A 11 -13.92 -41.70 76.18
C ILE A 11 -13.48 -41.68 74.70
N VAL A 12 -13.25 -42.84 74.09
CA VAL A 12 -12.87 -42.95 72.68
C VAL A 12 -13.99 -42.49 71.75
N SER A 13 -15.25 -42.81 72.05
CA SER A 13 -16.39 -42.36 71.25
C SER A 13 -16.66 -40.85 71.37
N VAL A 14 -16.48 -40.26 72.56
CA VAL A 14 -16.52 -38.81 72.75
C VAL A 14 -15.36 -38.11 72.02
N LEU A 15 -14.16 -38.69 72.05
CA LEU A 15 -13.01 -38.19 71.27
C LEU A 15 -13.27 -38.23 69.76
N ILE A 16 -13.87 -39.31 69.23
CA ILE A 16 -14.22 -39.42 67.81
C ILE A 16 -15.27 -38.37 67.42
N ILE A 17 -16.26 -38.10 68.28
CA ILE A 17 -17.28 -37.08 68.04
C ILE A 17 -16.66 -35.68 68.09
N ILE A 18 -15.78 -35.40 69.05
CA ILE A 18 -15.08 -34.10 69.16
C ILE A 18 -14.13 -33.88 67.97
N ILE A 19 -13.41 -34.92 67.52
CA ILE A 19 -12.56 -34.88 66.33
C ILE A 19 -13.43 -34.67 65.07
N GLY A 20 -14.59 -35.34 64.98
CA GLY A 20 -15.59 -35.11 63.92
C GLY A 20 -16.14 -33.68 63.91
N PHE A 21 -16.39 -33.09 65.08
CA PHE A 21 -16.85 -31.71 65.24
C PHE A 21 -15.75 -30.69 64.89
N MET A 22 -14.49 -30.96 65.26
CA MET A 22 -13.33 -30.15 64.87
C MET A 22 -13.07 -30.19 63.36
N LEU A 23 -13.28 -31.34 62.71
CA LEU A 23 -13.17 -31.51 61.26
C LEU A 23 -14.20 -30.67 60.48
N LEU A 24 -15.37 -30.42 61.07
CA LEU A 24 -16.43 -29.58 60.48
C LEU A 24 -16.12 -28.09 60.56
N PHE A 25 -15.52 -27.61 61.65
CA PHE A 25 -15.31 -26.17 61.90
C PHE A 25 -13.92 -25.63 61.51
N ASN A 26 -12.88 -26.47 61.42
CA ASN A 26 -11.49 -26.03 61.22
C ASN A 26 -10.74 -26.77 60.10
N ARG A 27 -11.48 -27.18 59.06
CA ARG A 27 -11.02 -28.05 57.97
C ARG A 27 -9.66 -27.65 57.36
N LYS A 28 -9.49 -26.39 56.95
CA LYS A 28 -8.22 -25.87 56.38
C LYS A 28 -7.03 -25.92 57.34
N LYS A 29 -7.28 -25.70 58.64
CA LYS A 29 -6.23 -25.68 59.67
C LYS A 29 -5.75 -27.10 59.98
N ILE A 30 -6.67 -28.06 59.96
CA ILE A 30 -6.39 -29.49 60.15
C ILE A 30 -5.70 -30.09 58.92
N GLU A 31 -6.11 -29.76 57.69
CA GLU A 31 -5.42 -30.16 56.46
C GLU A 31 -3.93 -29.78 56.48
N ASN A 32 -3.62 -28.54 56.91
CA ASN A 32 -2.22 -28.10 57.05
C ASN A 32 -1.43 -28.89 58.11
N ILE A 33 -2.06 -29.26 59.21
CA ILE A 33 -1.42 -30.06 60.27
C ILE A 33 -1.18 -31.51 59.80
N LEU A 34 -2.11 -32.07 59.03
CA LEU A 34 -2.02 -33.42 58.47
C LEU A 34 -0.97 -33.53 57.35
N LYS A 35 -0.86 -32.52 56.48
CA LYS A 35 0.18 -32.45 55.43
C LYS A 35 1.60 -32.36 56.01
N ASN A 36 1.77 -31.73 57.18
CA ASN A 36 3.10 -31.51 57.78
C ASN A 36 3.66 -32.69 58.60
N ASN A 37 2.91 -33.79 58.77
CA ASN A 37 3.36 -34.96 59.53
C ASN A 37 3.63 -36.16 58.62
N LYS A 38 4.88 -36.64 58.58
CA LYS A 38 5.42 -37.59 57.58
C LYS A 38 4.65 -38.92 57.42
N SER A 39 4.05 -39.45 58.49
CA SER A 39 3.31 -40.72 58.43
C SER A 39 1.83 -40.52 58.11
N ILE A 40 1.27 -39.39 58.54
CA ILE A 40 -0.15 -39.05 58.34
C ILE A 40 -0.35 -38.41 56.97
N SER A 41 0.63 -37.67 56.47
CA SER A 41 0.64 -37.10 55.12
C SER A 41 0.53 -38.19 54.06
N LYS A 42 1.22 -39.32 54.22
CA LYS A 42 1.17 -40.45 53.29
C LYS A 42 -0.20 -41.14 53.27
N ILE A 43 -0.89 -41.21 54.42
CA ILE A 43 -2.25 -41.73 54.52
C ILE A 43 -3.25 -40.74 53.91
N TYR A 44 -3.07 -39.45 54.18
CA TYR A 44 -3.86 -38.36 53.64
C TYR A 44 -3.74 -38.28 52.10
N GLU A 45 -2.52 -38.30 51.56
CA GLU A 45 -2.21 -38.33 50.13
C GLU A 45 -2.85 -39.55 49.45
N ASN A 46 -2.75 -40.74 50.04
CA ASN A 46 -3.40 -41.95 49.52
C ASN A 46 -4.94 -41.85 49.52
N SER A 47 -5.52 -41.20 50.52
CA SER A 47 -6.96 -40.96 50.60
C SER A 47 -7.44 -39.95 49.56
N GLU A 48 -6.72 -38.84 49.37
CA GLU A 48 -7.02 -37.84 48.34
C GLU A 48 -6.84 -38.40 46.94
N LYS A 49 -5.77 -39.18 46.72
CA LYS A 49 -5.54 -39.89 45.47
C LYS A 49 -6.74 -40.77 45.10
N LYS A 50 -7.19 -41.64 46.02
CA LYS A 50 -8.39 -42.49 45.80
C LYS A 50 -9.67 -41.71 45.55
N LYS A 51 -9.82 -40.54 46.19
CA LYS A 51 -10.97 -39.66 45.96
C LYS A 51 -10.93 -39.07 44.55
N ASN A 52 -9.77 -38.61 44.10
CA ASN A 52 -9.57 -38.04 42.78
C ASN A 52 -9.73 -39.10 41.67
N GLU A 53 -9.19 -40.31 41.86
CA GLU A 53 -9.40 -41.48 40.98
C GLU A 53 -10.89 -41.74 40.73
N LYS A 54 -11.70 -41.81 41.79
CA LYS A 54 -13.16 -41.98 41.66
C LYS A 54 -13.82 -40.88 40.83
N ILE A 55 -13.35 -39.64 40.95
CA ILE A 55 -13.91 -38.52 40.18
C ILE A 55 -13.58 -38.68 38.69
N PHE A 56 -12.35 -39.08 38.35
CA PHE A 56 -11.97 -39.38 36.97
C PHE A 56 -12.79 -40.53 36.40
N ASP A 57 -13.05 -41.56 37.21
CA ASP A 57 -13.85 -42.70 36.80
C ASP A 57 -15.28 -42.36 36.44
N ILE A 58 -15.89 -41.47 37.23
CA ILE A 58 -17.25 -40.98 37.02
C ILE A 58 -17.34 -40.07 35.79
N LYS A 59 -16.34 -39.19 35.60
CA LYS A 59 -16.43 -38.12 34.61
C LYS A 59 -15.93 -38.51 33.22
N LEU A 60 -14.95 -39.40 33.12
CA LEU A 60 -14.26 -39.68 31.86
C LEU A 60 -14.63 -41.06 31.31
N LYS A 61 -14.73 -41.18 29.99
CA LYS A 61 -14.99 -42.46 29.31
C LYS A 61 -13.70 -43.15 28.85
N ASP A 62 -12.70 -42.38 28.43
CA ASP A 62 -11.46 -42.92 27.87
C ASP A 62 -10.54 -43.50 28.95
N GLY A 63 -10.25 -44.80 28.86
CA GLY A 63 -9.40 -45.51 29.81
C GLY A 63 -7.91 -45.17 29.72
N LYS A 64 -7.42 -44.71 28.56
CA LYS A 64 -6.03 -44.25 28.38
C LYS A 64 -5.82 -42.93 29.09
N LEU A 65 -6.73 -41.95 28.90
CA LEU A 65 -6.69 -40.67 29.59
C LEU A 65 -6.77 -40.82 31.11
N LYS A 66 -7.67 -41.68 31.60
CA LYS A 66 -7.78 -41.99 33.04
C LYS A 66 -6.44 -42.44 33.61
N ARG A 67 -5.80 -43.45 33.00
CA ARG A 67 -4.51 -43.96 33.47
C ARG A 67 -3.42 -42.88 33.50
N ILE A 68 -3.41 -41.98 32.51
CA ILE A 68 -2.47 -40.85 32.49
C ILE A 68 -2.75 -39.92 33.69
N LEU A 69 -4.01 -39.58 33.96
CA LEU A 69 -4.40 -38.73 35.09
C LEU A 69 -4.13 -39.38 36.46
N GLU A 70 -4.31 -40.69 36.59
CA GLU A 70 -4.03 -41.47 37.81
C GLU A 70 -2.53 -41.63 38.12
N SER A 71 -1.69 -41.42 37.09
CA SER A 71 -0.23 -41.43 37.21
C SER A 71 0.35 -40.11 37.75
N LEU A 72 -0.45 -39.03 37.78
CA LEU A 72 -0.03 -37.73 38.28
C LEU A 72 0.23 -37.71 39.80
N SER A 73 0.98 -36.71 40.25
CA SER A 73 1.13 -36.42 41.69
C SER A 73 -0.20 -35.97 42.31
N PRO A 74 -0.43 -36.20 43.63
CA PRO A 74 -1.69 -35.81 44.29
C PRO A 74 -2.13 -34.37 44.03
N ASP A 75 -1.20 -33.41 44.10
CA ASP A 75 -1.50 -31.99 43.84
C ASP A 75 -1.93 -31.73 42.39
N LYS A 76 -1.31 -32.41 41.41
CA LYS A 76 -1.67 -32.29 39.99
C LYS A 76 -3.00 -32.98 39.69
N MET A 77 -3.30 -34.09 40.38
CA MET A 77 -4.62 -34.72 40.32
C MET A 77 -5.70 -33.79 40.88
N GLU A 78 -5.42 -33.08 41.97
CA GLU A 78 -6.34 -32.09 42.54
C GLU A 78 -6.61 -30.94 41.55
N MET A 79 -5.56 -30.42 40.89
CA MET A 79 -5.69 -29.44 39.82
C MET A 79 -6.53 -29.98 38.66
N ALA A 80 -6.26 -31.20 38.19
CA ALA A 80 -7.03 -31.84 37.13
C ALA A 80 -8.52 -32.00 37.50
N VAL A 81 -8.81 -32.45 38.73
CA VAL A 81 -10.18 -32.53 39.25
C VAL A 81 -10.87 -31.17 39.26
N SER A 82 -10.14 -30.10 39.62
CA SER A 82 -10.67 -28.75 39.61
C SER A 82 -10.98 -28.26 38.20
N ILE A 83 -10.11 -28.51 37.23
CA ILE A 83 -10.31 -28.14 35.82
C ILE A 83 -11.50 -28.91 35.23
N LEU A 84 -11.60 -30.22 35.51
CA LEU A 84 -12.70 -31.09 35.08
C LEU A 84 -14.04 -30.80 35.77
N LYS A 85 -14.15 -29.78 36.63
CA LYS A 85 -15.46 -29.30 37.13
C LYS A 85 -16.31 -28.70 36.02
N ASP A 86 -15.69 -28.16 34.98
CA ASP A 86 -16.42 -27.66 33.80
C ASP A 86 -17.04 -28.83 33.03
N GLY A 87 -18.37 -28.90 33.04
CA GLY A 87 -19.13 -29.95 32.37
C GLY A 87 -18.94 -29.97 30.86
N LYS A 88 -18.78 -28.79 30.22
CA LYS A 88 -18.59 -28.70 28.77
C LYS A 88 -17.22 -29.22 28.35
N LEU A 89 -16.20 -28.98 29.16
CA LEU A 89 -14.88 -29.58 28.95
C LEU A 89 -14.95 -31.10 29.04
N VAL A 90 -15.66 -31.64 30.04
CA VAL A 90 -15.84 -33.08 30.21
C VAL A 90 -16.60 -33.68 29.02
N ASP A 91 -17.65 -33.01 28.56
CA ASP A 91 -18.43 -33.45 27.39
C ASP A 91 -17.58 -33.47 26.12
N PHE A 92 -16.75 -32.43 25.90
CA PHE A 92 -15.80 -32.36 24.79
C PHE A 92 -14.75 -33.47 24.84
N ILE A 93 -14.13 -33.71 26.02
CA ILE A 93 -13.15 -34.78 26.18
C ILE A 93 -13.76 -36.15 25.90
N ASN A 94 -15.01 -36.36 26.32
CA ASN A 94 -15.68 -37.64 26.15
C ASN A 94 -16.21 -37.88 24.74
N ASN A 95 -16.56 -36.83 23.99
CA ASN A 95 -17.02 -36.91 22.61
C ASN A 95 -16.41 -35.73 21.83
N PRO A 96 -15.13 -35.85 21.40
CA PRO A 96 -14.43 -34.76 20.74
C PRO A 96 -15.02 -34.53 19.35
N ASP A 97 -15.60 -33.35 19.15
CA ASP A 97 -16.05 -32.86 17.86
C ASP A 97 -15.49 -31.46 17.65
N ILE A 98 -14.34 -31.37 17.02
CA ILE A 98 -13.64 -30.09 16.82
C ILE A 98 -14.39 -29.22 15.81
N ALA A 99 -15.01 -29.84 14.80
CA ALA A 99 -15.70 -29.13 13.74
C ALA A 99 -16.83 -28.27 14.30
N SER A 100 -17.62 -28.78 15.25
CA SER A 100 -18.69 -28.00 15.91
C SER A 100 -18.18 -26.89 16.84
N TYR A 101 -16.93 -26.98 17.30
CA TYR A 101 -16.32 -25.93 18.11
C TYR A 101 -15.70 -24.82 17.25
N SER A 102 -15.30 -25.15 16.01
CA SER A 102 -14.75 -24.23 15.01
C SER A 102 -15.81 -23.58 14.11
N GLU A 103 -16.87 -24.30 13.76
CA GLU A 103 -17.94 -23.80 12.88
C GLU A 103 -19.03 -23.10 13.69
N ASN A 104 -19.29 -21.85 13.32
CA ASN A 104 -20.57 -21.17 13.50
C ASN A 104 -21.10 -21.03 14.94
N THR A 105 -20.66 -19.97 15.60
CA THR A 105 -21.14 -19.61 16.94
C THR A 105 -21.42 -18.13 17.06
N ASP A 106 -22.57 -17.81 17.65
CA ASP A 106 -22.79 -16.50 18.24
C ASP A 106 -21.70 -16.21 19.30
N TYR A 107 -21.52 -14.95 19.66
CA TYR A 107 -20.48 -14.52 20.58
C TYR A 107 -20.47 -15.32 21.90
N ASN A 108 -21.65 -15.63 22.46
CA ASN A 108 -21.75 -16.32 23.73
C ASN A 108 -21.24 -17.76 23.62
N LYS A 109 -21.66 -18.49 22.58
CA LYS A 109 -21.15 -19.84 22.30
C LYS A 109 -19.65 -19.85 22.02
N ALA A 110 -19.13 -18.86 21.30
CA ALA A 110 -17.69 -18.74 21.05
C ALA A 110 -16.90 -18.59 22.37
N VAL A 111 -17.39 -17.76 23.30
CA VAL A 111 -16.78 -17.59 24.64
C VAL A 111 -16.79 -18.91 25.43
N GLU A 112 -17.86 -19.68 25.32
CA GLU A 112 -17.96 -20.99 25.98
C GLU A 112 -16.98 -22.01 25.36
N ASN A 113 -16.88 -22.06 24.04
CA ASN A 113 -15.94 -22.93 23.33
C ASN A 113 -14.49 -22.58 23.69
N ALA A 114 -14.15 -21.28 23.75
CA ALA A 114 -12.83 -20.82 24.17
C ALA A 114 -12.48 -21.23 25.62
N LYS A 115 -13.46 -21.27 26.53
CA LYS A 115 -13.26 -21.79 27.90
C LYS A 115 -12.93 -23.28 27.91
N VAL A 116 -13.61 -24.08 27.09
CA VAL A 116 -13.30 -25.52 26.93
C VAL A 116 -11.86 -25.70 26.47
N ILE A 117 -11.44 -24.95 25.45
CA ILE A 117 -10.07 -25.02 24.93
C ILE A 117 -9.04 -24.57 25.98
N LYS A 118 -9.33 -23.52 26.75
CA LYS A 118 -8.47 -23.09 27.86
C LYS A 118 -8.31 -24.21 28.91
N GLY A 119 -9.40 -24.86 29.29
CA GLY A 119 -9.36 -26.00 30.21
C GLY A 119 -8.55 -27.19 29.67
N LEU A 120 -8.65 -27.46 28.37
CA LEU A 120 -7.84 -28.49 27.69
C LEU A 120 -6.34 -28.15 27.74
N LYS A 121 -5.96 -26.88 27.49
CA LYS A 121 -4.56 -26.41 27.62
C LYS A 121 -4.06 -26.52 29.06
N GLU A 122 -4.87 -26.12 30.03
CA GLU A 122 -4.51 -26.22 31.45
C GLU A 122 -4.26 -27.68 31.85
N LEU A 123 -5.08 -28.63 31.38
CA LEU A 123 -4.84 -30.07 31.57
C LEU A 123 -3.55 -30.53 30.87
N ALA A 124 -3.32 -30.09 29.63
CA ALA A 124 -2.13 -30.45 28.86
C ALA A 124 -0.82 -30.03 29.55
N LEU A 125 -0.84 -28.93 30.31
CA LEU A 125 0.33 -28.42 31.05
C LEU A 125 0.65 -29.23 32.31
N LEU A 126 -0.26 -30.08 32.78
CA LEU A 126 -0.03 -30.88 34.00
C LEU A 126 1.03 -31.97 33.79
N SER A 127 1.14 -32.53 32.58
CA SER A 127 2.25 -33.44 32.22
C SER A 127 2.49 -33.53 30.71
N PRO A 128 3.72 -33.86 30.27
CA PRO A 128 4.04 -34.10 28.86
C PRO A 128 3.17 -35.19 28.22
N GLU A 129 2.82 -36.24 28.97
CA GLU A 129 1.99 -37.35 28.50
C GLU A 129 0.55 -36.91 28.20
N LEU A 130 -0.01 -35.97 28.99
CA LEU A 130 -1.32 -35.37 28.72
C LEU A 130 -1.29 -34.52 27.46
N GLY A 131 -0.26 -33.66 27.32
CA GLY A 131 -0.07 -32.87 26.11
C GLY A 131 0.02 -33.75 24.86
N LYS A 132 0.77 -34.85 24.94
CA LYS A 132 0.87 -35.84 23.86
C LYS A 132 -0.47 -36.51 23.56
N TYR A 133 -1.17 -36.98 24.58
CA TYR A 133 -2.49 -37.60 24.42
C TYR A 133 -3.49 -36.66 23.71
N PHE A 134 -3.57 -35.39 24.12
CA PHE A 134 -4.50 -34.45 23.49
C PHE A 134 -4.12 -34.15 22.03
N LYS A 135 -2.83 -34.07 21.69
CA LYS A 135 -2.35 -33.83 20.33
C LYS A 135 -2.55 -35.04 19.40
N GLU A 136 -2.22 -36.23 19.87
CA GLU A 136 -2.11 -37.43 19.03
C GLU A 136 -3.36 -38.32 19.08
N ASP A 137 -4.04 -38.40 20.23
CA ASP A 137 -5.14 -39.33 20.45
C ASP A 137 -6.52 -38.65 20.42
N LEU A 138 -6.66 -37.46 21.05
CA LEU A 138 -7.96 -36.79 21.16
C LEU A 138 -8.32 -36.00 19.89
N ILE A 139 -7.45 -35.08 19.48
CA ILE A 139 -7.74 -34.13 18.39
C ILE A 139 -7.31 -34.65 17.02
N LYS A 140 -6.27 -35.50 16.96
CA LYS A 140 -5.75 -36.15 15.75
C LYS A 140 -5.48 -35.18 14.59
N SER A 141 -4.23 -34.70 14.52
CA SER A 141 -3.68 -33.74 13.54
C SER A 141 -4.20 -32.30 13.69
N ASN A 142 -3.34 -31.32 13.37
CA ASN A 142 -3.62 -29.87 13.45
C ASN A 142 -4.10 -29.32 14.81
N PHE A 143 -3.74 -29.97 15.92
CA PHE A 143 -4.09 -29.54 17.29
C PHE A 143 -3.82 -28.06 17.53
N ASP A 144 -2.60 -27.60 17.29
CA ASP A 144 -2.19 -26.23 17.64
C ASP A 144 -2.97 -25.17 16.84
N ASN A 145 -3.29 -25.44 15.57
CA ASN A 145 -4.08 -24.54 14.72
C ASN A 145 -5.55 -24.48 15.16
N ASN A 146 -6.20 -25.64 15.34
CA ASN A 146 -7.61 -25.71 15.75
C ASN A 146 -7.84 -25.03 17.10
N ILE A 147 -6.93 -25.26 18.04
CA ILE A 147 -6.92 -24.66 19.37
C ILE A 147 -6.83 -23.14 19.28
N LYS A 148 -5.91 -22.62 18.45
CA LYS A 148 -5.73 -21.18 18.24
C LYS A 148 -6.97 -20.53 17.60
N THR A 149 -7.57 -21.16 16.59
CA THR A 149 -8.79 -20.66 15.94
C THR A 149 -9.95 -20.56 16.91
N ILE A 150 -10.24 -21.62 17.68
CA ILE A 150 -11.36 -21.64 18.63
C ILE A 150 -11.14 -20.62 19.76
N GLU A 151 -9.90 -20.50 20.25
CA GLU A 151 -9.56 -19.55 21.32
C GLU A 151 -9.71 -18.09 20.89
N ASN A 152 -9.32 -17.75 19.66
CA ASN A 152 -9.37 -16.38 19.14
C ASN A 152 -10.76 -15.97 18.62
N ARG A 153 -11.64 -16.93 18.34
CA ARG A 153 -12.95 -16.69 17.74
C ARG A 153 -13.80 -15.60 18.44
N PRO A 154 -13.88 -15.53 19.78
CA PRO A 154 -14.62 -14.46 20.46
C PRO A 154 -14.11 -13.06 20.13
N GLU A 155 -12.79 -12.89 20.07
CA GLU A 155 -12.17 -11.61 19.74
C GLU A 155 -12.36 -11.27 18.26
N VAL A 156 -12.29 -12.25 17.36
CA VAL A 156 -12.60 -12.05 15.93
C VAL A 156 -14.05 -11.59 15.74
N ILE A 157 -15.01 -12.17 16.46
CA ILE A 157 -16.42 -11.74 16.42
C ILE A 157 -16.57 -10.28 16.89
N LYS A 158 -15.90 -9.90 17.98
CA LYS A 158 -15.89 -8.50 18.45
C LYS A 158 -15.26 -7.56 17.44
N ILE A 159 -14.13 -7.94 16.85
CA ILE A 159 -13.43 -7.17 15.83
C ILE A 159 -14.37 -6.93 14.65
N LYS A 160 -15.05 -7.97 14.19
CA LYS A 160 -16.01 -7.89 13.10
C LYS A 160 -17.18 -6.95 13.42
N ASP A 161 -17.80 -7.08 14.59
CA ASP A 161 -18.88 -6.18 15.04
C ASP A 161 -18.40 -4.72 15.20
N ARG A 162 -17.14 -4.53 15.58
CA ARG A 162 -16.53 -3.21 15.64
C ARG A 162 -16.32 -2.64 14.23
N ILE A 163 -15.71 -3.40 13.32
CA ILE A 163 -15.39 -2.92 11.96
C ILE A 163 -16.67 -2.58 11.20
N THR A 164 -17.73 -3.39 11.28
CA THR A 164 -19.01 -3.10 10.62
C THR A 164 -19.61 -1.76 11.06
N LYS A 165 -19.32 -1.32 12.30
CA LYS A 165 -19.74 -0.02 12.83
C LYS A 165 -18.79 1.11 12.42
N LEU A 166 -17.49 0.86 12.38
CA LEU A 166 -16.46 1.85 12.02
C LEU A 166 -16.37 2.09 10.50
N LEU A 167 -16.79 1.11 9.68
CA LEU A 167 -16.85 1.19 8.21
C LEU A 167 -18.25 0.85 7.69
N PRO A 168 -19.23 1.76 7.85
CA PRO A 168 -20.59 1.58 7.34
C PRO A 168 -20.67 1.74 5.80
N ILE A 169 -20.22 0.69 5.09
CA ILE A 169 -20.44 0.48 3.65
C ILE A 169 -21.80 -0.19 3.39
N LYS A 170 -22.34 -0.01 2.17
CA LYS A 170 -23.73 -0.33 1.80
C LYS A 170 -24.06 -1.82 2.01
N ASN A 171 -23.12 -2.72 1.71
CA ASN A 171 -23.22 -4.17 1.97
C ASN A 171 -22.21 -4.66 3.03
N SER A 172 -21.93 -3.83 4.05
CA SER A 172 -20.89 -4.10 5.06
C SER A 172 -21.00 -5.49 5.68
N LYS A 173 -22.18 -5.89 6.14
CA LYS A 173 -22.36 -7.15 6.84
C LYS A 173 -21.99 -8.35 5.97
N ASP A 174 -22.54 -8.44 4.76
CA ASP A 174 -22.29 -9.57 3.85
C ASP A 174 -20.82 -9.57 3.38
N THR A 175 -20.24 -8.39 3.16
CA THR A 175 -18.84 -8.26 2.73
C THR A 175 -17.89 -8.70 3.84
N PHE A 176 -18.07 -8.22 5.07
CA PHE A 176 -17.25 -8.60 6.22
C PHE A 176 -17.52 -10.05 6.68
N ASP A 177 -18.70 -10.61 6.37
CA ASP A 177 -19.02 -12.01 6.65
C ASP A 177 -18.18 -13.00 5.84
N GLN A 178 -17.71 -12.59 4.66
CA GLN A 178 -16.92 -13.42 3.75
C GLN A 178 -15.40 -13.31 3.95
N LEU A 179 -14.93 -12.42 4.82
CA LEU A 179 -13.50 -12.21 5.06
C LEU A 179 -12.89 -13.26 5.99
N SER A 180 -11.62 -13.56 5.78
CA SER A 180 -10.81 -14.37 6.71
C SER A 180 -10.60 -13.62 8.04
N GLU A 181 -10.27 -14.36 9.10
CA GLU A 181 -9.95 -13.78 10.40
C GLU A 181 -8.74 -12.84 10.32
N GLU A 182 -7.74 -13.20 9.51
CA GLU A 182 -6.54 -12.39 9.26
C GLU A 182 -6.90 -11.04 8.62
N ASN A 183 -7.74 -11.04 7.58
CA ASN A 183 -8.20 -9.82 6.92
C ASN A 183 -8.99 -8.93 7.88
N LEU A 184 -9.83 -9.50 8.74
CA LEU A 184 -10.57 -8.73 9.76
C LEU A 184 -9.62 -8.08 10.76
N ILE A 185 -8.60 -8.80 11.23
CA ILE A 185 -7.59 -8.25 12.15
C ILE A 185 -6.83 -7.10 11.46
N GLU A 186 -6.37 -7.31 10.22
CA GLU A 186 -5.63 -6.30 9.47
C GLU A 186 -6.43 -5.01 9.27
N ILE A 187 -7.69 -5.12 8.83
CA ILE A 187 -8.59 -3.96 8.66
C ILE A 187 -8.78 -3.25 10.00
N SER A 188 -8.95 -4.02 11.08
CA SER A 188 -9.09 -3.44 12.41
C SER A 188 -7.88 -2.63 12.83
N GLU A 189 -6.67 -3.12 12.55
CA GLU A 189 -5.43 -2.44 12.88
C GLU A 189 -5.27 -1.17 12.05
N ILE A 190 -5.59 -1.22 10.75
CA ILE A 190 -5.56 -0.06 9.87
C ILE A 190 -6.50 1.05 10.41
N LEU A 191 -7.75 0.71 10.73
CA LEU A 191 -8.71 1.68 11.26
C LEU A 191 -8.29 2.25 12.61
N SER A 192 -7.71 1.43 13.49
CA SER A 192 -7.26 1.89 14.81
C SER A 192 -6.16 2.96 14.73
N LYS A 193 -5.40 2.98 13.63
CA LYS A 193 -4.32 3.94 13.38
C LYS A 193 -4.81 5.23 12.70
N SER A 194 -6.05 5.29 12.22
CA SER A 194 -6.60 6.47 11.55
C SER A 194 -8.00 6.81 12.05
N PRO A 195 -8.11 7.47 13.23
CA PRO A 195 -9.39 7.96 13.76
C PRO A 195 -10.13 8.91 12.79
N ILE A 196 -9.37 9.71 12.04
CA ILE A 196 -9.92 10.65 11.05
C ILE A 196 -10.68 9.93 9.92
N THR A 197 -10.19 8.77 9.48
CA THR A 197 -10.88 7.96 8.47
C THR A 197 -12.20 7.43 9.00
N VAL A 198 -12.24 6.99 10.27
CA VAL A 198 -13.48 6.53 10.91
C VAL A 198 -14.52 7.66 10.93
N GLU A 199 -14.12 8.83 11.40
CA GLU A 199 -15.01 10.01 11.45
C GLU A 199 -15.50 10.41 10.04
N PHE A 200 -14.62 10.36 9.05
CA PHE A 200 -14.96 10.64 7.66
C PHE A 200 -16.01 9.66 7.13
N VAL A 201 -15.83 8.36 7.32
CA VAL A 201 -16.77 7.36 6.80
C VAL A 201 -18.13 7.44 7.49
N GLU A 202 -18.18 7.83 8.77
CA GLU A 202 -19.44 8.09 9.48
C GLU A 202 -20.18 9.31 8.93
N LYS A 203 -19.48 10.42 8.70
CA LYS A 203 -20.11 11.70 8.32
C LYS A 203 -20.32 11.86 6.81
N LYS A 204 -19.46 11.22 6.00
CA LYS A 204 -19.43 11.28 4.52
C LYS A 204 -19.42 12.71 3.97
N ASP A 205 -18.80 13.64 4.69
CA ASP A 205 -18.75 15.06 4.36
C ASP A 205 -17.31 15.48 4.04
N MET A 206 -16.93 15.32 2.78
CA MET A 206 -15.59 15.59 2.28
C MET A 206 -15.18 17.07 2.42
N LYS A 207 -16.15 17.99 2.52
CA LYS A 207 -15.89 19.44 2.62
C LYS A 207 -15.33 19.88 3.96
N LYS A 208 -15.38 19.02 4.99
CA LYS A 208 -14.85 19.31 6.33
C LYS A 208 -13.35 19.13 6.45
N TYR A 209 -12.74 18.45 5.48
CA TYR A 209 -11.35 18.04 5.53
C TYR A 209 -10.54 18.87 4.55
N ASP A 210 -9.31 19.19 4.92
CA ASP A 210 -8.34 19.77 3.99
C ASP A 210 -7.78 18.71 3.02
N LEU A 211 -6.98 19.14 2.04
CA LEU A 211 -6.51 18.24 0.99
C LEU A 211 -5.53 17.18 1.54
N GLU A 212 -4.72 17.57 2.51
CA GLU A 212 -3.76 16.71 3.19
C GLU A 212 -4.47 15.61 4.00
N GLU A 213 -5.52 15.97 4.75
CA GLU A 213 -6.41 15.04 5.46
C GLU A 213 -7.12 14.10 4.49
N ILE A 214 -7.61 14.62 3.36
CA ILE A 214 -8.24 13.81 2.30
C ILE A 214 -7.27 12.78 1.74
N VAL A 215 -6.00 13.13 1.56
CA VAL A 215 -4.96 12.17 1.15
C VAL A 215 -4.73 11.10 2.22
N GLU A 216 -4.67 11.46 3.51
CA GLU A 216 -4.51 10.48 4.59
C GLU A 216 -5.69 9.50 4.67
N ILE A 217 -6.91 10.02 4.60
CA ILE A 217 -8.14 9.25 4.54
C ILE A 217 -8.10 8.30 3.32
N SER A 218 -7.69 8.83 2.17
CA SER A 218 -7.60 8.06 0.92
C SER A 218 -6.57 6.94 1.02
N LYS A 219 -5.37 7.21 1.57
CA LYS A 219 -4.33 6.21 1.82
C LYS A 219 -4.85 5.10 2.73
N THR A 220 -5.63 5.44 3.76
CA THR A 220 -6.21 4.47 4.69
C THR A 220 -7.29 3.61 4.03
N LEU A 221 -8.24 4.23 3.32
CA LEU A 221 -9.30 3.51 2.60
C LEU A 221 -8.74 2.64 1.47
N TYR A 222 -7.71 3.11 0.77
CA TYR A 222 -7.01 2.34 -0.25
C TYR A 222 -6.34 1.09 0.33
N LYS A 223 -5.67 1.21 1.49
CA LYS A 223 -5.10 0.06 2.21
C LYS A 223 -6.17 -0.95 2.60
N ILE A 224 -7.32 -0.51 3.10
CA ILE A 224 -8.45 -1.39 3.42
C ILE A 224 -8.98 -2.09 2.17
N GLY A 225 -9.12 -1.37 1.05
CA GLY A 225 -9.54 -1.95 -0.23
C GLY A 225 -8.56 -3.00 -0.76
N ASN A 226 -7.25 -2.85 -0.51
CA ASN A 226 -6.25 -3.84 -0.91
C ASN A 226 -6.33 -5.16 -0.13
N VAL A 227 -6.97 -5.19 1.05
CA VAL A 227 -7.18 -6.42 1.83
C VAL A 227 -8.17 -7.35 1.12
N ASN A 228 -9.16 -6.80 0.39
CA ASN A 228 -10.15 -7.61 -0.34
C ASN A 228 -10.76 -6.85 -1.55
N PRO A 229 -10.80 -7.46 -2.75
CA PRO A 229 -11.36 -6.81 -3.94
C PRO A 229 -12.82 -6.33 -3.81
N SER A 230 -13.68 -7.08 -3.10
CA SER A 230 -15.08 -6.67 -2.89
C SER A 230 -15.18 -5.44 -2.00
N LEU A 231 -14.30 -5.30 -1.00
CA LEU A 231 -14.22 -4.07 -0.20
C LEU A 231 -13.77 -2.88 -1.02
N ALA A 232 -12.82 -3.05 -1.95
CA ALA A 232 -12.39 -1.97 -2.81
C ALA A 232 -13.56 -1.40 -3.63
N ILE A 233 -14.39 -2.27 -4.21
CA ILE A 233 -15.57 -1.87 -5.00
C ILE A 233 -16.58 -1.09 -4.14
N GLU A 234 -16.87 -1.57 -2.93
CA GLU A 234 -17.81 -0.92 -2.00
C GLU A 234 -17.30 0.46 -1.53
N ILE A 235 -15.99 0.57 -1.27
CA ILE A 235 -15.34 1.84 -0.90
C ILE A 235 -15.43 2.86 -2.05
N GLU A 236 -15.24 2.42 -3.29
CA GLU A 236 -15.40 3.27 -4.47
C GLU A 236 -16.85 3.72 -4.70
N GLU A 237 -17.82 2.81 -4.52
CA GLU A 237 -19.24 3.17 -4.63
C GLU A 237 -19.63 4.19 -3.55
N MET A 238 -19.10 4.05 -2.34
CA MET A 238 -19.33 4.99 -1.23
C MET A 238 -18.84 6.41 -1.56
N LEU A 239 -17.72 6.54 -2.28
CA LEU A 239 -17.12 7.83 -2.64
C LEU A 239 -17.29 8.17 -4.12
N LYS A 240 -18.40 7.74 -4.71
CA LYS A 240 -18.72 8.01 -6.12
C LYS A 240 -18.49 9.48 -6.49
N GLY A 241 -17.61 9.70 -7.47
CA GLY A 241 -17.23 11.04 -7.93
C GLY A 241 -15.91 11.55 -7.35
N PHE A 242 -15.28 10.81 -6.44
CA PHE A 242 -13.94 11.08 -5.93
C PHE A 242 -13.04 9.86 -6.17
N ASP A 243 -11.91 10.08 -6.85
CA ASP A 243 -10.95 9.02 -7.12
C ASP A 243 -9.99 8.87 -5.93
N ILE A 244 -10.38 8.00 -4.99
CA ILE A 244 -9.58 7.66 -3.80
C ILE A 244 -8.22 7.11 -4.20
N ARG A 245 -8.16 6.28 -5.25
CA ARG A 245 -6.91 5.64 -5.66
C ARG A 245 -5.92 6.70 -6.14
N LYS A 246 -6.40 7.69 -6.90
CA LYS A 246 -5.61 8.86 -7.29
C LYS A 246 -5.08 9.57 -6.03
N ALA A 247 -5.93 10.04 -5.13
CA ALA A 247 -5.45 10.76 -3.94
C ALA A 247 -4.50 9.94 -3.06
N ALA A 248 -4.76 8.64 -2.90
CA ALA A 248 -3.95 7.73 -2.10
C ALA A 248 -2.54 7.52 -2.66
N LEU A 249 -2.44 7.28 -3.97
CA LEU A 249 -1.18 6.93 -4.64
C LEU A 249 -0.32 8.15 -4.98
N TYR A 250 -0.94 9.25 -5.38
CA TYR A 250 -0.20 10.47 -5.75
C TYR A 250 0.19 11.34 -4.56
N GLY A 251 -0.48 11.17 -3.41
CA GLY A 251 -0.14 11.85 -2.17
C GLY A 251 -0.07 13.37 -2.34
N ASP A 252 1.09 13.93 -2.01
CA ASP A 252 1.35 15.37 -2.07
C ASP A 252 1.20 15.97 -3.48
N LEU A 253 1.41 15.16 -4.53
CA LEU A 253 1.22 15.64 -5.90
C LEU A 253 -0.25 15.91 -6.20
N TYR A 254 -1.16 15.10 -5.64
CA TYR A 254 -2.60 15.34 -5.74
C TYR A 254 -2.98 16.67 -5.06
N VAL A 255 -2.47 16.91 -3.86
CA VAL A 255 -2.67 18.16 -3.12
C VAL A 255 -2.19 19.37 -3.92
N GLN A 256 -1.01 19.26 -4.53
CA GLN A 256 -0.45 20.32 -5.38
C GLN A 256 -1.33 20.59 -6.61
N ASP A 257 -1.81 19.56 -7.30
CA ASP A 257 -2.69 19.73 -8.47
C ASP A 257 -3.97 20.47 -8.11
N GLU A 258 -4.64 20.07 -7.03
CA GLU A 258 -5.87 20.72 -6.57
C GLU A 258 -5.63 22.17 -6.15
N LYS A 259 -4.46 22.49 -5.56
CA LYS A 259 -4.08 23.87 -5.22
C LYS A 259 -3.84 24.69 -6.49
N TYR A 260 -3.03 24.18 -7.43
CA TYR A 260 -2.74 24.88 -8.68
C TYR A 260 -3.99 25.07 -9.53
N GLU A 261 -4.89 24.08 -9.63
CA GLU A 261 -6.16 24.21 -10.35
C GLU A 261 -7.03 25.35 -9.78
N LYS A 262 -7.12 25.46 -8.45
CA LYS A 262 -7.86 26.53 -7.79
C LYS A 262 -7.23 27.90 -8.06
N GLU A 263 -5.91 28.00 -7.98
CA GLU A 263 -5.16 29.23 -8.26
C GLU A 263 -5.32 29.65 -9.73
N LEU A 264 -5.08 28.72 -10.66
CA LEU A 264 -5.22 28.92 -12.11
C LEU A 264 -6.62 29.39 -12.47
N LYS A 265 -7.66 28.75 -11.91
CA LYS A 265 -9.05 29.12 -12.14
C LYS A 265 -9.33 30.53 -11.67
N LYS A 266 -8.87 30.89 -10.46
CA LYS A 266 -9.04 32.23 -9.91
C LYS A 266 -8.33 33.29 -10.78
N GLU A 267 -7.06 33.08 -11.13
CA GLU A 267 -6.28 34.00 -11.98
C GLU A 267 -6.91 34.16 -13.39
N TYR A 268 -7.49 33.08 -13.94
CA TYR A 268 -8.19 33.12 -15.23
C TYR A 268 -9.55 33.85 -15.16
N GLU A 269 -10.26 33.77 -14.04
CA GLU A 269 -11.57 34.42 -13.87
C GLU A 269 -11.46 35.93 -13.55
N GLU A 270 -10.26 36.44 -13.25
CA GLU A 270 -10.03 37.85 -12.91
C GLU A 270 -10.25 38.83 -14.07
N LYS A 271 -10.06 38.39 -15.31
CA LYS A 271 -10.26 39.23 -16.51
C LYS A 271 -10.69 38.42 -17.72
N ASN A 272 -11.24 39.12 -18.71
CA ASN A 272 -11.58 38.52 -20.00
C ASN A 272 -10.33 38.42 -20.89
N TYR A 273 -9.82 37.21 -21.07
CA TYR A 273 -8.64 36.94 -21.88
C TYR A 273 -9.00 36.71 -23.36
N THR A 274 -8.19 37.25 -24.27
CA THR A 274 -8.39 37.16 -25.72
C THR A 274 -7.13 36.65 -26.40
N PHE A 275 -7.19 36.30 -27.70
CA PHE A 275 -5.98 35.91 -28.44
C PHE A 275 -4.86 36.98 -28.39
N GLU A 276 -5.23 38.27 -28.33
CA GLU A 276 -4.27 39.37 -28.28
C GLU A 276 -3.73 39.68 -26.87
N ASP A 277 -4.49 39.34 -25.84
CA ASP A 277 -4.08 39.41 -24.44
C ASP A 277 -4.49 38.11 -23.73
N PRO A 278 -3.76 37.00 -23.99
CA PRO A 278 -4.10 35.71 -23.43
C PRO A 278 -3.62 35.60 -21.98
N PHE A 279 -4.24 34.70 -21.22
CA PHE A 279 -3.72 34.28 -19.93
C PHE A 279 -2.47 33.47 -20.17
N ILE A 280 -1.39 33.80 -19.46
CA ILE A 280 -0.09 33.15 -19.58
C ILE A 280 0.40 32.83 -18.18
N ARG A 281 0.52 31.53 -17.88
CA ARG A 281 1.02 31.04 -16.60
C ARG A 281 2.32 30.28 -16.79
N TYR A 282 3.36 30.70 -16.07
CA TYR A 282 4.61 29.95 -16.00
C TYR A 282 4.45 28.68 -15.15
N ASN A 283 4.94 27.54 -15.64
CA ASN A 283 4.97 26.27 -14.91
C ASN A 283 3.63 25.97 -14.18
N PRO A 284 2.51 25.79 -14.91
CA PRO A 284 1.16 25.83 -14.35
C PRO A 284 0.92 24.90 -13.15
N TYR A 285 1.54 23.71 -13.17
CA TYR A 285 1.41 22.70 -12.12
C TYR A 285 2.69 22.54 -11.28
N GLY A 286 3.64 23.45 -11.39
CA GLY A 286 4.88 23.43 -10.60
C GLY A 286 5.93 22.39 -11.03
N ARG A 287 5.63 21.48 -11.97
CA ARG A 287 6.49 20.33 -12.31
C ARG A 287 7.28 20.48 -13.60
N THR A 288 6.92 21.41 -14.48
CA THR A 288 7.48 21.56 -15.82
C THR A 288 8.09 22.96 -16.00
N PRO A 289 9.29 23.23 -15.45
CA PRO A 289 9.88 24.57 -15.44
C PRO A 289 10.27 25.11 -16.83
N LEU A 290 10.19 24.28 -17.88
CA LEU A 290 10.42 24.69 -19.27
C LEU A 290 9.13 24.74 -20.09
N ALA A 291 8.01 25.00 -19.40
CA ALA A 291 6.70 25.12 -20.00
C ALA A 291 5.91 26.33 -19.45
N TYR A 292 4.98 26.79 -20.26
CA TYR A 292 3.93 27.74 -19.92
C TYR A 292 2.57 27.17 -20.31
N GLY A 293 1.52 27.56 -19.59
CA GLY A 293 0.14 27.37 -20.00
C GLY A 293 -0.41 28.66 -20.58
N MET A 294 -1.09 28.58 -21.72
CA MET A 294 -1.81 29.69 -22.33
C MET A 294 -3.31 29.40 -22.37
N LYS A 295 -4.13 30.38 -22.04
CA LYS A 295 -5.60 30.25 -22.13
C LYS A 295 -6.23 31.57 -22.55
N TYR A 296 -7.27 31.51 -23.38
CA TYR A 296 -8.08 32.65 -23.78
C TYR A 296 -9.46 32.17 -24.23
N GLU A 297 -10.42 33.08 -24.35
CA GLU A 297 -11.73 32.77 -24.92
C GLU A 297 -11.65 32.78 -26.46
N PRO A 298 -11.74 31.62 -27.13
CA PRO A 298 -11.65 31.53 -28.59
C PRO A 298 -12.94 32.03 -29.25
N SER A 299 -12.85 32.30 -30.56
CA SER A 299 -14.01 32.74 -31.36
C SER A 299 -14.94 31.59 -31.78
N SER A 300 -14.47 30.35 -31.64
CA SER A 300 -15.21 29.11 -31.86
C SER A 300 -14.82 28.08 -30.82
N ASP A 301 -15.66 27.06 -30.60
CA ASP A 301 -15.40 26.00 -29.60
C ASP A 301 -14.02 25.33 -29.77
N THR A 302 -13.53 25.26 -31.02
CA THR A 302 -12.18 24.77 -31.33
C THR A 302 -11.48 25.66 -32.34
N GLU A 303 -10.17 25.86 -32.17
CA GLU A 303 -9.29 26.59 -33.08
C GLU A 303 -8.02 25.76 -33.34
N LEU A 304 -7.46 25.82 -34.56
CA LEU A 304 -6.17 25.19 -34.86
C LEU A 304 -5.06 26.22 -34.65
N LEU A 305 -4.13 25.93 -33.74
CA LEU A 305 -3.01 26.80 -33.42
C LEU A 305 -1.68 26.14 -33.77
N LYS A 306 -0.75 26.93 -34.28
CA LYS A 306 0.66 26.57 -34.41
C LYS A 306 1.47 27.36 -33.39
N VAL A 307 2.26 26.64 -32.60
CA VAL A 307 3.19 27.22 -31.63
C VAL A 307 4.59 27.04 -32.19
N THR A 308 5.38 28.11 -32.21
CA THR A 308 6.78 28.10 -32.68
C THR A 308 7.69 28.74 -31.66
N ILE A 309 8.60 27.97 -31.09
CA ILE A 309 9.63 28.40 -30.18
C ILE A 309 10.85 28.75 -31.04
N MET A 310 11.23 30.02 -31.07
CA MET A 310 12.34 30.47 -31.89
C MET A 310 13.67 29.92 -31.36
N GLY A 311 14.50 29.41 -32.26
CA GLY A 311 15.86 28.97 -31.91
C GLY A 311 16.74 30.14 -31.46
N ILE A 312 17.69 29.83 -30.58
CA ILE A 312 18.65 30.81 -30.04
C ILE A 312 20.01 30.58 -30.72
N GLY A 313 20.74 31.66 -31.03
CA GLY A 313 22.13 31.54 -31.52
C GLY A 313 22.27 30.75 -32.84
N GLY A 314 21.27 30.80 -33.72
CA GLY A 314 21.28 30.09 -35.01
C GLY A 314 20.79 28.63 -34.93
N MET A 315 20.31 28.20 -33.77
CA MET A 315 19.62 26.91 -33.62
C MET A 315 18.28 26.89 -34.37
N PRO A 316 17.78 25.71 -34.78
CA PRO A 316 16.48 25.59 -35.42
C PRO A 316 15.34 25.98 -34.47
N ASN A 317 14.23 26.41 -35.06
CA ASN A 317 12.98 26.61 -34.32
C ASN A 317 12.37 25.25 -33.96
N PHE A 318 11.60 25.22 -32.87
CA PHE A 318 10.76 24.09 -32.52
C PHE A 318 9.29 24.44 -32.74
N SER A 319 8.54 23.64 -33.51
CA SER A 319 7.15 23.97 -33.86
C SER A 319 6.20 22.79 -33.78
N TYR A 320 4.98 23.05 -33.30
CA TYR A 320 3.92 22.06 -33.27
C TYR A 320 2.54 22.68 -33.50
N GLU A 321 1.62 21.87 -34.04
CA GLU A 321 0.22 22.24 -34.24
C GLU A 321 -0.70 21.52 -33.26
N LYS A 322 -1.63 22.25 -32.64
CA LYS A 322 -2.61 21.69 -31.70
C LYS A 322 -4.00 22.28 -31.94
N LYS A 323 -5.01 21.42 -31.81
CA LYS A 323 -6.40 21.87 -31.67
C LYS A 323 -6.59 22.40 -30.26
N TYR A 324 -6.81 23.70 -30.15
CA TYR A 324 -7.18 24.38 -28.92
C TYR A 324 -8.69 24.30 -28.74
N VAL A 325 -9.14 23.82 -27.58
CA VAL A 325 -10.56 23.71 -27.21
C VAL A 325 -10.87 24.79 -26.19
N SER A 326 -12.01 25.47 -26.33
CA SER A 326 -12.42 26.48 -25.35
C SER A 326 -12.46 25.89 -23.93
N GLY A 327 -11.86 26.59 -22.98
CA GLY A 327 -11.75 26.15 -21.59
C GLY A 327 -10.47 25.38 -21.24
N ASP A 328 -9.74 24.84 -22.22
CA ASP A 328 -8.50 24.11 -21.97
C ASP A 328 -7.30 25.06 -21.83
N ILE A 329 -6.21 24.56 -21.23
CA ILE A 329 -4.92 25.24 -21.23
C ILE A 329 -4.13 24.72 -22.43
N LEU A 330 -3.72 25.62 -23.33
CA LEU A 330 -2.77 25.30 -24.39
C LEU A 330 -1.35 25.20 -23.81
N PRO A 331 -0.67 24.05 -23.94
CA PRO A 331 0.71 23.93 -23.51
C PRO A 331 1.67 24.65 -24.46
N ILE A 332 2.54 25.50 -23.90
CA ILE A 332 3.72 26.08 -24.56
C ILE A 332 4.95 25.39 -23.98
N VAL A 333 5.52 24.44 -24.70
CA VAL A 333 6.58 23.52 -24.21
C VAL A 333 7.80 23.55 -25.12
N GLY A 334 8.92 22.96 -24.68
CA GLY A 334 10.15 23.00 -25.46
C GLY A 334 10.93 24.30 -25.28
N LEU A 335 10.76 25.02 -24.16
CA LEU A 335 11.45 26.29 -23.92
C LEU A 335 12.91 26.06 -23.52
N TYR A 336 13.78 27.02 -23.86
CA TYR A 336 15.16 27.04 -23.37
C TYR A 336 15.21 27.51 -21.92
N PRO A 337 16.16 27.03 -21.11
CA PRO A 337 16.34 27.43 -19.72
C PRO A 337 17.05 28.79 -19.59
N LYS A 338 16.79 29.52 -18.49
CA LYS A 338 17.50 30.76 -18.09
C LYS A 338 17.53 31.85 -19.19
N VAL A 339 16.49 31.96 -20.01
CA VAL A 339 16.45 32.95 -21.10
C VAL A 339 15.03 33.51 -21.29
N GLU A 340 14.94 34.65 -21.98
CA GLU A 340 13.68 35.15 -22.53
C GLU A 340 13.42 34.45 -23.88
N ASN A 341 12.60 33.41 -23.86
CA ASN A 341 12.19 32.68 -25.04
C ASN A 341 11.26 33.55 -25.89
N ILE A 342 11.46 33.51 -27.21
CA ILE A 342 10.55 34.13 -28.17
C ILE A 342 9.64 33.03 -28.72
N VAL A 343 8.33 33.17 -28.50
CA VAL A 343 7.33 32.22 -28.97
C VAL A 343 6.37 32.92 -29.92
N LEU A 344 6.13 32.33 -31.09
CA LEU A 344 5.13 32.77 -32.05
C LEU A 344 3.94 31.82 -32.00
N ILE A 345 2.76 32.37 -31.75
CA ILE A 345 1.47 31.66 -31.77
C ILE A 345 0.73 32.11 -33.01
N GLU A 346 0.33 31.17 -33.86
CA GLU A 346 -0.39 31.45 -35.11
C GLU A 346 -1.72 30.69 -35.11
N GLN A 347 -2.83 31.41 -35.32
CA GLN A 347 -4.12 30.79 -35.59
C GLN A 347 -4.15 30.40 -37.07
N LEU A 348 -4.35 29.11 -37.36
CA LEU A 348 -4.38 28.58 -38.70
C LEU A 348 -5.82 28.35 -39.15
N ASN A 349 -6.09 28.59 -40.44
CA ASN A 349 -7.31 28.12 -41.07
C ASN A 349 -7.28 26.58 -41.15
N PRO A 350 -8.29 25.87 -40.59
CA PRO A 350 -8.30 24.41 -40.62
C PRO A 350 -8.27 23.79 -42.02
N ASN A 351 -8.80 24.50 -43.04
CA ASN A 351 -8.94 23.99 -44.40
C ASN A 351 -7.65 24.11 -45.22
N ASP A 352 -7.00 25.29 -45.21
CA ASP A 352 -5.84 25.57 -46.07
C ASP A 352 -4.55 25.90 -45.30
N LYS A 353 -4.57 25.78 -43.96
CA LYS A 353 -3.45 26.01 -43.05
C LYS A 353 -2.83 27.42 -43.13
N LYS A 354 -3.49 28.39 -43.78
CA LYS A 354 -3.00 29.77 -43.80
C LYS A 354 -3.15 30.43 -42.44
N VAL A 355 -2.18 31.27 -42.10
CA VAL A 355 -2.19 32.07 -40.88
C VAL A 355 -3.30 33.13 -40.97
N ILE A 356 -4.22 33.09 -40.01
CA ILE A 356 -5.32 34.06 -39.85
C ILE A 356 -4.89 35.19 -38.92
N LYS A 357 -4.29 34.83 -37.77
CA LYS A 357 -3.77 35.76 -36.75
C LYS A 357 -2.45 35.25 -36.22
N SER A 358 -1.60 36.15 -35.74
CA SER A 358 -0.34 35.78 -35.12
C SER A 358 -0.03 36.66 -33.91
N LYS A 359 0.57 36.06 -32.89
CA LYS A 359 0.99 36.73 -31.67
C LYS A 359 2.39 36.31 -31.29
N LYS A 360 3.25 37.29 -31.02
CA LYS A 360 4.59 37.07 -30.47
C LYS A 360 4.57 37.25 -28.96
N LEU A 361 4.99 36.23 -28.24
CA LEU A 361 5.15 36.20 -26.79
C LEU A 361 6.63 36.17 -26.41
N LYS A 362 6.94 36.78 -25.27
CA LYS A 362 8.27 36.78 -24.64
C LYS A 362 8.14 36.12 -23.27
N LEU A 363 8.69 34.92 -23.14
CA LEU A 363 8.46 34.05 -21.98
C LEU A 363 9.79 33.78 -21.26
N LYS A 364 9.90 34.19 -20.00
CA LYS A 364 11.13 34.07 -19.22
C LYS A 364 11.13 32.76 -18.43
N THR A 365 12.16 31.93 -18.63
CA THR A 365 12.38 30.72 -17.84
C THR A 365 13.45 30.95 -16.78
N ILE A 366 13.36 30.22 -15.66
CA ILE A 366 14.40 30.23 -14.63
C ILE A 366 15.51 29.20 -14.96
N PRO A 367 16.65 29.23 -14.24
CA PRO A 367 17.62 28.14 -14.29
C PRO A 367 16.97 26.79 -13.96
N ILE A 368 17.50 25.73 -14.57
CA ILE A 368 17.06 24.35 -14.34
C ILE A 368 17.74 23.78 -13.09
N ASP A 369 17.22 22.64 -12.63
CA ASP A 369 17.71 21.93 -11.45
C ASP A 369 19.21 21.62 -11.59
N ASP A 370 20.00 21.90 -10.57
CA ASP A 370 21.45 21.67 -10.56
C ASP A 370 21.81 20.18 -10.52
N LYS A 371 20.86 19.33 -10.15
CA LYS A 371 20.97 17.86 -10.17
C LYS A 371 20.88 17.25 -11.57
N LEU A 372 20.46 18.03 -12.58
CA LEU A 372 20.40 17.54 -13.95
C LEU A 372 21.81 17.29 -14.50
N PRO A 373 21.99 16.22 -15.29
CA PRO A 373 23.31 15.84 -15.76
C PRO A 373 23.82 16.79 -16.85
N ALA A 374 25.14 16.80 -17.03
CA ALA A 374 25.76 17.49 -18.16
C ALA A 374 25.65 16.64 -19.44
N ILE A 375 25.30 17.27 -20.55
CA ILE A 375 25.14 16.60 -21.85
C ILE A 375 26.22 17.08 -22.80
N TYR A 376 27.01 16.15 -23.33
CA TYR A 376 28.03 16.41 -24.33
C TYR A 376 27.67 15.73 -25.64
N ILE A 377 27.51 16.52 -26.71
CA ILE A 377 27.27 16.01 -28.06
C ILE A 377 28.62 15.71 -28.71
N GLU A 378 28.97 14.43 -28.81
CA GLU A 378 30.22 14.00 -29.45
C GLU A 378 30.09 13.96 -30.97
N LYS A 379 28.94 13.52 -31.48
CA LYS A 379 28.69 13.40 -32.92
C LYS A 379 27.30 13.85 -33.31
N ARG A 380 27.22 14.57 -34.43
CA ARG A 380 25.96 15.02 -35.03
C ARG A 380 26.12 15.20 -36.54
N VAL A 381 25.38 14.44 -37.34
CA VAL A 381 25.31 14.58 -38.80
C VAL A 381 23.98 15.25 -39.18
N PRO A 382 23.98 16.57 -39.50
CA PRO A 382 22.75 17.29 -39.84
C PRO A 382 21.98 16.63 -41.00
N GLY A 383 20.66 16.56 -40.89
CA GLY A 383 19.79 15.99 -41.92
C GLY A 383 19.67 14.46 -41.90
N SER A 384 20.63 13.74 -41.31
CA SER A 384 20.57 12.27 -41.20
C SER A 384 19.87 11.79 -39.93
N ILE A 385 19.93 12.61 -38.87
CA ILE A 385 19.34 12.29 -37.55
C ILE A 385 17.82 12.37 -37.64
N GLN A 386 17.14 11.37 -37.07
CA GLN A 386 15.69 11.38 -36.92
C GLN A 386 15.25 12.64 -36.14
N PRO A 387 14.27 13.42 -36.63
CA PRO A 387 13.78 14.58 -35.89
C PRO A 387 13.16 14.22 -34.53
N GLY A 388 13.12 15.20 -33.62
CA GLY A 388 12.58 15.07 -32.27
C GLY A 388 13.63 15.24 -31.17
N PHE A 389 13.22 14.88 -29.95
CA PHE A 389 13.99 15.05 -28.72
C PHE A 389 14.43 13.70 -28.17
N ASN A 390 15.58 13.68 -27.51
CA ASN A 390 16.03 12.52 -26.75
C ASN A 390 15.47 12.65 -25.32
N LEU A 391 14.52 11.79 -24.98
CA LEU A 391 13.96 11.65 -23.65
C LEU A 391 14.86 10.72 -22.82
N ALA A 392 15.15 11.14 -21.59
CA ALA A 392 15.90 10.38 -20.60
C ALA A 392 15.04 10.21 -19.34
N SER A 393 14.79 8.96 -18.97
CA SER A 393 14.17 8.57 -17.70
C SER A 393 15.24 8.60 -16.61
N TYR A 394 15.55 9.80 -16.14
CA TYR A 394 16.59 10.07 -15.15
C TYR A 394 16.02 10.02 -13.74
N ASN A 395 16.56 9.10 -12.94
CA ASN A 395 16.12 8.82 -11.57
C ASN A 395 17.26 9.13 -10.61
N LEU A 396 16.92 9.88 -9.58
CA LEU A 396 17.78 10.17 -8.43
C LEU A 396 17.37 9.23 -7.28
N LYS A 397 18.18 9.21 -6.21
CA LYS A 397 17.90 8.42 -5.00
C LYS A 397 16.46 8.56 -4.46
N ASP A 398 15.97 9.79 -4.37
CA ASP A 398 14.71 10.10 -3.70
C ASP A 398 13.65 10.74 -4.61
N GLU A 399 13.94 10.94 -5.90
CA GLU A 399 13.00 11.62 -6.82
C GLU A 399 13.26 11.24 -8.29
N GLY A 400 12.20 11.20 -9.08
CA GLY A 400 12.30 11.15 -10.53
C GLY A 400 12.52 12.55 -11.12
N LEU A 401 13.48 12.67 -12.02
CA LEU A 401 13.77 13.92 -12.74
C LEU A 401 13.99 13.71 -14.25
N PRO A 402 13.04 13.06 -14.95
CA PRO A 402 13.14 12.82 -16.38
C PRO A 402 13.16 14.14 -17.15
N PHE A 403 13.94 14.15 -18.23
CA PHE A 403 14.15 15.33 -19.05
C PHE A 403 14.28 14.95 -20.53
N ALA A 404 13.98 15.90 -21.41
CA ALA A 404 14.24 15.74 -22.84
C ALA A 404 15.19 16.82 -23.34
N PHE A 405 16.09 16.43 -24.23
CA PHE A 405 17.07 17.32 -24.84
C PHE A 405 17.08 17.24 -26.37
N ASP A 406 17.40 18.34 -27.02
CA ASP A 406 17.45 18.41 -28.49
C ASP A 406 18.77 17.84 -29.06
N SER A 407 18.87 17.77 -30.39
CA SER A 407 20.08 17.25 -31.07
C SER A 407 21.35 18.08 -30.82
N MET A 408 21.25 19.25 -30.19
CA MET A 408 22.38 20.10 -29.80
C MET A 408 22.73 19.94 -28.31
N GLY A 409 22.03 19.08 -27.56
CA GLY A 409 22.28 18.84 -26.15
C GLY A 409 21.62 19.85 -25.21
N ASN A 410 20.78 20.75 -25.71
CA ASN A 410 20.04 21.65 -24.82
C ASN A 410 18.87 20.89 -24.20
N ILE A 411 18.69 21.01 -22.88
CA ILE A 411 17.51 20.50 -22.19
C ILE A 411 16.32 21.42 -22.49
N ARG A 412 15.21 20.83 -22.95
CA ARG A 412 14.03 21.55 -23.47
C ARG A 412 12.73 21.11 -22.80
N TYR A 413 12.80 20.07 -21.98
CA TYR A 413 11.69 19.62 -21.12
C TYR A 413 12.24 18.96 -19.87
N ILE A 414 11.57 19.16 -18.74
CA ILE A 414 11.86 18.55 -17.44
C ILE A 414 10.51 18.26 -16.80
N LEU A 415 10.35 17.09 -16.19
CA LEU A 415 9.23 16.78 -15.33
C LEU A 415 9.73 16.46 -13.92
N LYS A 416 9.33 17.26 -12.93
CA LYS A 416 9.62 17.02 -11.52
C LYS A 416 8.53 16.12 -10.93
N THR A 417 8.83 14.84 -10.72
CA THR A 417 7.84 13.87 -10.22
C THR A 417 7.84 13.75 -8.70
N GLY A 418 8.87 14.27 -8.02
CA GLY A 418 8.95 14.33 -6.56
C GLY A 418 9.12 12.96 -5.89
N LYS A 419 8.96 12.93 -4.57
CA LYS A 419 9.24 11.74 -3.74
C LYS A 419 8.22 10.61 -3.83
N GLU A 420 7.01 10.91 -4.31
CA GLU A 420 5.95 9.91 -4.48
C GLU A 420 6.15 9.08 -5.77
N MET A 421 6.95 9.59 -6.71
CA MET A 421 7.28 8.93 -7.98
C MET A 421 8.80 8.97 -8.19
N ARG A 422 9.53 8.11 -7.47
CA ARG A 422 11.01 8.16 -7.37
C ARG A 422 11.75 7.50 -8.52
N LYS A 423 11.35 6.28 -8.88
CA LYS A 423 11.84 5.61 -10.08
C LYS A 423 10.80 5.80 -11.15
N VAL A 424 11.05 6.68 -12.10
CA VAL A 424 10.13 6.95 -13.17
C VAL A 424 10.67 6.48 -14.49
N LYS A 425 9.85 5.70 -15.18
CA LYS A 425 9.98 5.48 -16.61
C LYS A 425 8.91 6.29 -17.29
N ILE A 426 9.34 7.08 -18.26
CA ILE A 426 8.45 7.94 -19.00
C ILE A 426 8.35 7.46 -20.43
N GLU A 427 7.12 7.25 -20.87
CA GLU A 427 6.77 6.92 -22.25
C GLU A 427 5.69 7.90 -22.72
N LYS A 428 5.76 8.32 -23.99
CA LYS A 428 4.75 9.19 -24.57
C LYS A 428 3.78 8.38 -25.42
N GLU A 429 2.48 8.51 -25.16
CA GLU A 429 1.44 7.99 -26.05
C GLU A 429 1.28 8.87 -27.30
N ASP A 430 0.73 8.27 -28.36
CA ASP A 430 0.34 8.98 -29.58
C ASP A 430 -0.71 10.08 -29.34
N SER A 431 -1.39 10.06 -28.18
CA SER A 431 -2.44 11.00 -27.72
C SER A 431 -1.91 12.28 -27.05
N GLY A 432 -0.58 12.44 -26.94
CA GLY A 432 0.03 13.58 -26.25
C GLY A 432 0.00 13.47 -24.72
N VAL A 433 -0.49 12.35 -24.21
CA VAL A 433 -0.45 11.94 -22.81
C VAL A 433 0.88 11.25 -22.52
N TRP A 434 1.44 11.54 -21.36
CA TRP A 434 2.67 10.97 -20.87
C TRP A 434 2.34 9.88 -19.85
N GLU A 435 2.77 8.66 -20.12
CA GLU A 435 2.75 7.59 -19.14
C GLU A 435 3.98 7.71 -18.24
N VAL A 436 3.74 7.84 -16.94
CA VAL A 436 4.76 7.81 -15.90
C VAL A 436 4.54 6.57 -15.09
N LYS A 437 5.55 5.71 -15.03
CA LYS A 437 5.51 4.42 -14.32
C LYS A 437 6.40 4.52 -13.10
N ASN A 438 5.90 4.13 -11.92
CA ASN A 438 6.72 3.95 -10.72
C ASN A 438 6.84 2.46 -10.33
N ASP A 439 7.48 2.17 -9.20
CA ASP A 439 7.66 0.80 -8.70
C ASP A 439 6.34 0.02 -8.47
N GLU A 440 5.19 0.70 -8.37
CA GLU A 440 3.90 0.10 -8.02
C GLU A 440 2.83 0.21 -9.12
N ASP A 441 2.83 1.29 -9.91
CA ASP A 441 1.71 1.69 -10.75
C ASP A 441 2.10 2.55 -11.96
N LYS A 442 1.14 2.68 -12.89
CA LYS A 442 1.23 3.51 -14.09
C LYS A 442 0.21 4.62 -14.06
N PHE A 443 0.68 5.79 -14.48
CA PHE A 443 -0.02 7.05 -14.33
C PHE A 443 0.01 7.83 -15.63
N GLN A 444 -1.09 8.51 -15.93
CA GLN A 444 -1.18 9.42 -17.06
C GLN A 444 -1.03 10.84 -16.58
N LEU A 445 -0.06 11.55 -17.15
CA LEU A 445 0.15 12.97 -16.97
C LEU A 445 0.03 13.68 -18.32
N ASP A 446 -0.38 14.95 -18.31
CA ASP A 446 -0.20 15.78 -19.50
C ASP A 446 1.24 16.32 -19.60
N ILE A 447 1.57 16.95 -20.72
CA ILE A 447 2.88 17.59 -20.95
C ILE A 447 3.18 18.76 -19.97
N LEU A 448 2.18 19.29 -19.27
CA LEU A 448 2.38 20.34 -18.26
C LEU A 448 2.65 19.74 -16.88
N GLY A 449 2.57 18.40 -16.75
CA GLY A 449 2.81 17.66 -15.52
C GLY A 449 1.58 17.55 -14.62
N LYS A 450 0.36 17.82 -15.14
CA LYS A 450 -0.90 17.57 -14.43
C LYS A 450 -1.19 16.08 -14.44
N ILE A 451 -1.67 15.56 -13.33
CA ILE A 451 -2.13 14.18 -13.26
C ILE A 451 -3.53 14.05 -13.89
N LEU A 452 -3.62 13.26 -14.95
CA LEU A 452 -4.88 12.94 -15.63
C LEU A 452 -5.59 11.76 -14.95
N GLY A 453 -4.87 10.68 -14.68
CA GLY A 453 -5.48 9.47 -14.13
C GLY A 453 -4.48 8.34 -13.93
N ARG A 454 -4.98 7.16 -13.53
CA ARG A 454 -4.22 5.94 -13.31
C ARG A 454 -4.57 4.91 -14.36
N ILE A 455 -3.59 4.19 -14.88
CA ILE A 455 -3.79 3.11 -15.86
C ILE A 455 -3.89 1.76 -15.16
N GLY A 456 -3.02 1.46 -14.20
CA GLY A 456 -2.95 0.13 -13.59
C GLY A 456 -1.57 -0.23 -13.08
N ARG A 457 -1.51 -1.33 -12.31
CA ARG A 457 -0.24 -1.86 -11.80
C ARG A 457 0.64 -2.29 -12.96
N ASP A 458 1.95 -2.19 -12.76
CA ASP A 458 2.89 -2.79 -13.69
C ASP A 458 2.89 -4.32 -13.51
N ASP A 459 2.96 -5.05 -14.62
CA ASP A 459 3.40 -6.44 -14.57
C ASP A 459 4.92 -6.38 -14.36
N GLU A 460 5.49 -7.22 -13.47
CA GLU A 460 6.93 -7.19 -13.14
C GLU A 460 7.80 -7.06 -14.40
N ASP A 461 8.36 -5.87 -14.64
CA ASP A 461 9.29 -5.63 -15.74
C ASP A 461 10.54 -6.48 -15.43
N ALA A 462 10.81 -7.46 -16.31
CA ALA A 462 12.03 -8.26 -16.23
C ALA A 462 13.24 -7.30 -16.19
N ALA A 463 14.11 -7.48 -15.19
CA ALA A 463 15.28 -6.65 -14.88
C ALA A 463 15.72 -5.72 -16.02
N SER A 464 15.59 -4.41 -15.80
CA SER A 464 15.97 -3.38 -16.76
C SER A 464 17.38 -3.65 -17.29
N LYS A 465 17.48 -3.95 -18.59
CA LYS A 465 18.78 -4.10 -19.23
C LYS A 465 19.43 -2.73 -19.28
N ASN A 466 20.71 -2.65 -18.95
CA ASN A 466 21.54 -1.44 -19.11
C ASN A 466 21.65 -0.93 -20.56
N LYS A 467 20.96 -1.56 -21.52
CA LYS A 467 20.92 -1.22 -22.93
C LYS A 467 19.48 -1.35 -23.46
N LYS A 468 18.97 -0.28 -24.04
CA LYS A 468 17.72 -0.25 -24.81
C LYS A 468 17.99 0.13 -26.25
N THR A 469 17.18 -0.41 -27.15
CA THR A 469 17.26 -0.13 -28.58
C THR A 469 15.88 0.15 -29.14
N LYS A 470 15.75 1.23 -29.92
CA LYS A 470 14.50 1.68 -30.56
C LYS A 470 14.74 1.89 -32.05
N TYR A 471 13.87 1.31 -32.88
CA TYR A 471 13.86 1.54 -34.32
C TYR A 471 13.19 2.89 -34.64
N LEU A 472 13.82 3.68 -35.51
CA LEU A 472 13.40 5.03 -35.88
C LEU A 472 13.02 5.05 -37.37
N ILE A 473 11.72 5.00 -37.62
CA ILE A 473 11.15 4.67 -38.94
C ILE A 473 11.44 5.75 -40.00
N ARG A 474 11.33 7.05 -39.67
CA ARG A 474 11.35 8.14 -40.68
C ARG A 474 12.65 8.17 -41.47
N ASN A 475 13.78 7.93 -40.80
CA ASN A 475 15.10 7.95 -41.41
C ASN A 475 15.75 6.57 -41.54
N ASN A 476 15.02 5.47 -41.24
CA ASN A 476 15.57 4.11 -41.19
C ASN A 476 16.81 3.99 -40.28
N ASN A 477 16.70 4.55 -39.07
CA ASN A 477 17.78 4.59 -38.09
C ASN A 477 17.48 3.69 -36.89
N ILE A 478 18.48 3.45 -36.06
CA ILE A 478 18.34 2.76 -34.79
C ILE A 478 18.99 3.57 -33.68
N LEU A 479 18.21 3.90 -32.64
CA LEU A 479 18.72 4.52 -31.42
C LEU A 479 19.07 3.43 -30.43
N THR A 480 20.26 3.51 -29.87
CA THR A 480 20.70 2.70 -28.74
C THR A 480 21.01 3.61 -27.56
N VAL A 481 20.41 3.31 -26.41
CA VAL A 481 20.70 3.97 -25.14
C VAL A 481 21.37 2.97 -24.22
N VAL A 482 22.55 3.30 -23.72
CA VAL A 482 23.32 2.44 -22.79
C VAL A 482 23.68 3.23 -21.55
N SER A 483 23.41 2.68 -20.37
CA SER A 483 23.71 3.32 -19.09
C SER A 483 24.81 2.54 -18.36
N TYR A 484 25.82 3.26 -17.87
CA TYR A 484 26.99 2.73 -17.18
C TYR A 484 26.99 3.25 -15.74
N ARG A 485 26.80 2.34 -14.77
CA ARG A 485 26.73 2.67 -13.34
C ARG A 485 28.06 2.49 -12.60
N ASP A 486 28.82 1.45 -12.93
CA ASP A 486 30.00 1.02 -12.17
C ASP A 486 31.32 1.70 -12.60
N GLU A 487 31.25 2.77 -13.39
CA GLU A 487 32.42 3.52 -13.83
C GLU A 487 32.75 4.66 -12.86
N ALA A 488 34.01 5.10 -12.85
CA ALA A 488 34.46 6.25 -12.06
C ALA A 488 33.67 7.56 -12.35
N TYR A 489 32.97 7.59 -13.49
CA TYR A 489 32.01 8.59 -13.91
C TYR A 489 30.78 7.88 -14.47
N PRO A 490 29.69 7.75 -13.70
CA PRO A 490 28.46 7.19 -14.21
C PRO A 490 27.95 7.98 -15.42
N THR A 491 27.64 7.29 -16.51
CA THR A 491 27.25 7.93 -17.78
C THR A 491 26.12 7.20 -18.47
N ALA A 492 25.38 7.91 -19.33
CA ALA A 492 24.59 7.28 -20.39
C ALA A 492 25.09 7.71 -21.76
N LEU A 493 24.98 6.78 -22.70
CA LEU A 493 25.27 6.98 -24.10
C LEU A 493 23.99 6.88 -24.91
N PHE A 494 23.69 7.93 -25.68
CA PHE A 494 22.64 7.92 -26.69
C PHE A 494 23.31 7.91 -28.07
N SER A 495 23.29 6.77 -28.75
CA SER A 495 23.89 6.58 -30.08
C SER A 495 22.83 6.23 -31.12
N GLU A 496 22.74 7.02 -32.19
CA GLU A 496 21.90 6.73 -33.34
C GLU A 496 22.76 6.26 -34.51
N TYR A 497 22.39 5.14 -35.10
CA TYR A 497 23.05 4.58 -36.28
C TYR A 497 22.09 4.54 -37.46
N GLY A 498 22.58 4.86 -38.66
CA GLY A 498 21.84 4.54 -39.88
C GLY A 498 21.86 3.02 -40.10
N LEU A 499 20.70 2.39 -40.34
CA LEU A 499 20.68 0.94 -40.52
C LEU A 499 21.38 0.48 -41.80
N ASP A 500 21.23 1.24 -42.87
CA ASP A 500 21.82 0.92 -44.16
C ASP A 500 23.33 1.25 -44.19
N SER A 501 23.71 2.43 -43.70
CA SER A 501 25.11 2.86 -43.68
C SER A 501 25.93 2.21 -42.57
N LYS A 502 25.28 1.80 -41.48
CA LYS A 502 25.89 1.40 -40.18
C LYS A 502 26.74 2.50 -39.53
N ASP A 503 26.70 3.71 -40.08
CA ASP A 503 27.42 4.85 -39.54
C ASP A 503 26.69 5.36 -38.30
N GLU A 504 27.46 5.65 -37.25
CA GLU A 504 26.97 6.45 -36.13
C GLU A 504 26.72 7.87 -36.63
N ILE A 505 25.50 8.38 -36.54
CA ILE A 505 25.10 9.69 -37.06
C ILE A 505 24.80 10.69 -35.94
N PHE A 506 24.55 10.18 -34.73
CA PHE A 506 24.41 10.97 -33.51
C PHE A 506 25.03 10.22 -32.35
N LYS A 507 25.74 10.96 -31.49
CA LYS A 507 26.26 10.44 -30.23
C LYS A 507 26.23 11.53 -29.16
N ALA A 508 25.51 11.27 -28.08
CA ALA A 508 25.50 12.11 -26.89
C ALA A 508 25.95 11.31 -25.67
N ILE A 509 26.83 11.91 -24.88
CA ILE A 509 27.32 11.38 -23.61
C ILE A 509 26.72 12.23 -22.50
N ILE A 510 26.03 11.59 -21.57
CA ILE A 510 25.39 12.22 -20.42
C ILE A 510 26.18 11.85 -19.18
N PHE A 511 26.69 12.84 -18.46
CA PHE A 511 27.47 12.65 -17.23
C PHE A 511 26.60 12.91 -16.01
N TYR A 512 26.42 11.89 -15.17
CA TYR A 512 25.71 12.06 -13.89
C TYR A 512 26.68 12.74 -12.91
N ASP A 513 26.22 13.76 -12.18
CA ASP A 513 27.11 14.52 -11.29
C ASP A 513 27.72 13.62 -10.18
N LYS A 514 29.01 13.84 -9.90
CA LYS A 514 29.93 13.01 -9.09
C LYS A 514 29.78 13.22 -7.58
N ASN A 515 28.86 14.09 -7.13
CA ASN A 515 28.76 14.53 -5.73
C ASN A 515 28.11 13.52 -4.75
N GLY A 516 28.34 12.21 -4.95
CA GLY A 516 28.02 11.18 -3.94
C GLY A 516 26.64 10.52 -4.07
N ALA A 517 26.10 10.41 -5.28
CA ALA A 517 24.86 9.69 -5.53
C ALA A 517 25.12 8.40 -6.32
N ASP A 518 25.54 7.35 -5.63
CA ASP A 518 25.71 5.98 -6.17
C ASP A 518 24.41 5.39 -6.78
N GLU A 519 23.30 6.13 -6.69
CA GLU A 519 21.96 5.71 -7.09
C GLU A 519 21.40 6.51 -8.28
N ASN A 520 22.09 7.56 -8.78
CA ASN A 520 21.63 8.31 -9.95
C ASN A 520 21.81 7.48 -11.23
N ILE A 521 20.74 7.32 -12.02
CA ILE A 521 20.78 6.53 -13.25
C ILE A 521 19.76 7.03 -14.28
N ILE A 522 20.11 6.92 -15.56
CA ILE A 522 19.10 6.88 -16.63
C ILE A 522 18.68 5.43 -16.82
N GLU A 523 17.49 5.07 -16.37
CA GLU A 523 16.97 3.70 -16.49
C GLU A 523 16.50 3.39 -17.92
N ASP A 524 16.13 4.44 -18.65
CA ASP A 524 15.58 4.33 -19.99
C ASP A 524 15.84 5.62 -20.81
N GLY A 525 15.93 5.50 -22.12
CA GLY A 525 15.90 6.63 -23.03
C GLY A 525 15.33 6.27 -24.39
N GLU A 526 14.73 7.27 -25.03
CA GLU A 526 14.15 7.12 -26.36
C GLU A 526 14.10 8.43 -27.15
N ARG A 527 13.96 8.31 -28.48
CA ARG A 527 13.59 9.45 -29.34
C ARG A 527 12.08 9.64 -29.26
N VAL A 528 11.65 10.85 -28.95
CA VAL A 528 10.24 11.25 -28.86
C VAL A 528 9.98 12.51 -29.66
N VAL A 529 8.77 12.62 -30.18
CA VAL A 529 8.17 13.90 -30.53
C VAL A 529 7.74 14.57 -29.23
N LEU A 530 8.25 15.75 -28.89
CA LEU A 530 8.01 16.32 -27.55
C LEU A 530 6.52 16.63 -27.31
N TYR A 531 5.83 17.18 -28.31
CA TYR A 531 4.40 17.43 -28.23
C TYR A 531 3.72 17.14 -29.56
N GLU A 532 2.46 16.72 -29.52
CA GLU A 532 1.72 16.35 -30.74
C GLU A 532 1.77 17.46 -31.79
N GLY A 533 1.91 17.06 -33.06
CA GLY A 533 1.94 18.00 -34.17
C GLY A 533 3.34 18.44 -34.59
N ASP A 534 4.41 17.71 -34.21
CA ASP A 534 5.76 17.92 -34.78
C ASP A 534 5.66 17.90 -36.31
N SER A 535 5.67 19.10 -36.86
CA SER A 535 5.74 19.39 -38.28
C SER A 535 7.10 20.02 -38.49
N GLU A 536 8.15 19.26 -38.20
CA GLU A 536 9.49 19.72 -38.50
C GLU A 536 9.86 19.19 -39.88
N ASN A 537 9.66 20.11 -40.83
CA ASN A 537 10.33 20.20 -42.13
C ASN A 537 11.71 19.55 -42.12
#